data_AF-A0A7Y0GZ22-F1
#
_entry.id   AF-A0A7Y0GZ22-F1
#
_cell.length_a   1.000
_cell.length_b   1.000
_cell.length_c   1.000
_cell.angle_alpha   90.00
_cell.angle_beta   90.00
_cell.angle_gamma   90.00
#
_symmetry.space_group_name_H-M   'P 1'
#
loop_
_entity.id
_entity.type
_entity.pdbx_description
1 polymer ?
#
loop_
_entity_poly.entity_id
_entity_poly.type
_entity_poly.pdbx_seq_one_letter_code
_entity_poly.pdbx_strand_id
1 'polypeptide(L)'
;MTLEEFLMAVQSGNSIDLAAECLHRDFVHAIPNEVTYKAFLEEVRADYPLSDRVAIMGSGNWKFSLNPHKNFSEYHIQSDIDIAIICRLTFEQAWEELRTYHRKNFYLISSAKKIEIKRHGENVYSGFISPKWIPGKSSLKLKYSLNTNKYSNEAVGYRSVNMMYFKNTDEALDYYVRGFVLAQRKGSNHEL
;
A
#
# COMPACT_ATOMS: atom_id res chain seq x y z
N MET A 1 7.28 17.08 -13.08
CA MET A 1 5.87 16.73 -12.82
C MET A 1 5.20 17.79 -11.97
N THR A 2 4.48 18.68 -12.65
CA THR A 2 3.49 19.59 -12.06
C THR A 2 2.18 18.82 -11.80
N LEU A 3 1.24 19.43 -11.08
CA LEU A 3 -0.09 18.84 -10.88
C LEU A 3 -0.85 18.69 -12.21
N GLU A 4 -0.72 19.66 -13.09
CA GLU A 4 -1.37 19.66 -14.41
C GLU A 4 -0.85 18.48 -15.27
N GLU A 5 0.47 18.30 -15.34
CA GLU A 5 1.10 17.16 -16.03
C GLU A 5 0.63 15.82 -15.45
N PHE A 6 0.51 15.74 -14.12
CA PHE A 6 0.02 14.54 -13.44
C PHE A 6 -1.44 14.24 -13.79
N LEU A 7 -2.32 15.25 -13.75
CA LEU A 7 -3.74 15.08 -14.08
C LEU A 7 -3.93 14.68 -15.54
N MET A 8 -3.21 15.31 -16.47
CA MET A 8 -3.24 14.93 -17.88
C MET A 8 -2.82 13.46 -18.06
N ALA A 9 -1.74 13.02 -17.41
CA ALA A 9 -1.28 11.64 -17.47
C ALA A 9 -2.32 10.66 -16.90
N VAL A 10 -2.94 10.99 -15.76
CA VAL A 10 -3.98 10.16 -15.15
C VAL A 10 -5.24 10.11 -16.02
N GLN A 11 -5.69 11.23 -16.59
CA GLN A 11 -6.91 11.33 -17.39
C GLN A 11 -6.79 10.64 -18.75
N SER A 12 -5.64 10.77 -19.41
CA SER A 12 -5.41 10.19 -20.75
C SER A 12 -4.90 8.75 -20.70
N GLY A 13 -4.26 8.34 -19.61
CA GLY A 13 -3.64 7.04 -19.48
C GLY A 13 -4.62 5.90 -19.19
N ASN A 14 -4.28 4.70 -19.67
CA ASN A 14 -4.94 3.49 -19.23
C ASN A 14 -4.57 3.20 -17.75
N SER A 15 -5.55 3.04 -16.87
CA SER A 15 -5.30 2.86 -15.43
C SER A 15 -4.50 1.60 -15.10
N ILE A 16 -4.61 0.54 -15.91
CA ILE A 16 -3.85 -0.70 -15.75
C ILE A 16 -2.38 -0.42 -16.06
N ASP A 17 -2.11 0.23 -17.19
CA ASP A 17 -0.74 0.56 -17.61
C ASP A 17 -0.07 1.51 -16.61
N LEU A 18 -0.79 2.52 -16.12
CA LEU A 18 -0.29 3.44 -15.09
C LEU A 18 0.07 2.71 -13.79
N ALA A 19 -0.80 1.82 -13.30
CA ALA A 19 -0.53 1.04 -12.10
C ALA A 19 0.64 0.06 -12.30
N ALA A 20 0.69 -0.60 -13.46
CA ALA A 20 1.75 -1.53 -13.82
C ALA A 20 3.10 -0.81 -13.93
N GLU A 21 3.15 0.34 -14.61
CA GLU A 21 4.35 1.17 -14.69
C GLU A 21 4.84 1.53 -13.28
N CYS A 22 3.96 2.07 -12.44
CA CYS A 22 4.32 2.44 -11.06
C CYS A 22 4.87 1.26 -10.26
N LEU A 23 4.31 0.06 -10.42
CA LEU A 23 4.76 -1.16 -9.75
C LEU A 23 6.14 -1.67 -10.23
N HIS A 24 6.57 -1.25 -11.42
CA HIS A 24 7.81 -1.73 -12.07
C HIS A 24 8.89 -0.65 -12.22
N ARG A 25 8.65 0.59 -11.78
CA ARG A 25 9.62 1.69 -11.88
C ARG A 25 10.91 1.40 -11.11
N ASP A 26 12.02 1.88 -11.67
CA ASP A 26 13.36 1.78 -11.10
C ASP A 26 13.69 2.91 -10.11
N PHE A 27 12.83 3.92 -10.00
CA PHE A 27 12.89 4.96 -8.98
C PHE A 27 11.50 5.55 -8.74
N VAL A 28 11.36 6.28 -7.64
CA VAL A 28 10.08 6.85 -7.21
C VAL A 28 10.26 8.29 -6.76
N HIS A 29 9.17 9.06 -6.68
CA HIS A 29 9.26 10.44 -6.21
C HIS A 29 9.92 10.59 -4.82
N ALA A 30 9.63 9.66 -3.90
CA ALA A 30 10.19 9.65 -2.56
C ALA A 30 11.71 9.33 -2.52
N ILE A 31 12.20 8.56 -3.49
CA ILE A 31 13.61 8.13 -3.60
C ILE A 31 14.00 8.26 -5.09
N PRO A 32 14.38 9.48 -5.54
CA PRO A 32 14.57 9.77 -6.96
C PRO A 32 15.89 9.21 -7.53
N ASN A 33 16.73 8.60 -6.69
CA ASN A 33 17.95 7.94 -7.09
C ASN A 33 17.72 6.43 -7.21
N GLU A 34 17.90 5.87 -8.40
CA GLU A 34 17.70 4.45 -8.71
C GLU A 34 18.54 3.51 -7.83
N VAL A 35 19.81 3.85 -7.60
CA VAL A 35 20.71 3.02 -6.78
C VAL A 35 20.22 2.96 -5.33
N THR A 36 19.84 4.10 -4.75
CA THR A 36 19.27 4.19 -3.40
C THR A 36 17.92 3.46 -3.32
N TYR A 37 17.06 3.63 -4.34
CA TYR A 37 15.75 2.96 -4.36
C TYR A 37 15.90 1.44 -4.43
N LYS A 38 16.77 0.93 -5.31
CA LYS A 38 17.07 -0.49 -5.41
C LYS A 38 17.63 -1.05 -4.11
N ALA A 39 18.58 -0.36 -3.48
CA ALA A 39 19.14 -0.77 -2.19
C ALA A 39 18.07 -0.82 -1.09
N PHE A 40 17.16 0.17 -1.05
CA PHE A 40 16.03 0.18 -0.13
C PHE A 40 15.09 -1.01 -0.37
N LEU A 41 14.74 -1.31 -1.62
CA LEU A 41 13.89 -2.47 -1.94
C LEU A 41 14.57 -3.80 -1.58
N GLU A 42 15.89 -3.93 -1.76
CA GLU A 42 16.63 -5.12 -1.34
C GLU A 42 16.65 -5.30 0.19
N GLU A 43 16.75 -4.21 0.95
CA GLU A 43 16.62 -4.25 2.42
C GLU A 43 15.26 -4.81 2.85
N VAL A 44 14.18 -4.37 2.18
CA VAL A 44 12.83 -4.90 2.45
C VAL A 44 12.73 -6.37 2.01
N ARG A 45 13.21 -6.73 0.81
CA ARG A 45 13.19 -8.11 0.30
C ARG A 45 13.95 -9.08 1.21
N ALA A 46 15.03 -8.65 1.86
CA ALA A 46 15.76 -9.48 2.81
C ALA A 46 14.88 -9.98 3.97
N ASP A 47 13.87 -9.19 4.39
CA ASP A 47 12.92 -9.59 5.44
C ASP A 47 11.69 -10.38 4.91
N TYR A 48 11.49 -10.37 3.58
CA TYR A 48 10.44 -11.07 2.84
C TYR A 48 11.04 -11.83 1.62
N PRO A 49 11.92 -12.82 1.84
CA PRO A 49 12.70 -13.46 0.77
C PRO A 49 11.87 -14.28 -0.23
N LEU A 50 10.62 -14.58 0.10
CA LEU A 50 9.66 -15.28 -0.75
C LEU A 50 8.69 -14.33 -1.46
N SER A 51 8.95 -13.01 -1.40
CA SER A 51 8.15 -12.04 -2.13
C SER A 51 8.42 -12.13 -3.63
N ASP A 52 7.36 -12.15 -4.42
CA ASP A 52 7.45 -12.04 -5.87
C ASP A 52 7.87 -10.61 -6.26
N ARG A 53 7.41 -9.62 -5.47
CA ARG A 53 7.71 -8.21 -5.69
C ARG A 53 7.57 -7.39 -4.42
N VAL A 54 8.38 -6.34 -4.35
CA VAL A 54 8.27 -5.23 -3.39
C VAL A 54 8.41 -3.93 -4.17
N ALA A 55 7.54 -2.96 -3.88
CA ALA A 55 7.60 -1.62 -4.47
C ALA A 55 7.07 -0.56 -3.49
N ILE A 56 7.61 0.66 -3.57
CA ILE A 56 6.95 1.85 -3.01
C ILE A 56 5.82 2.25 -3.95
N MET A 57 4.62 2.41 -3.41
CA MET A 57 3.41 2.83 -4.11
C MET A 57 2.84 4.09 -3.44
N GLY A 58 1.66 4.54 -3.89
CA GLY A 58 1.03 5.73 -3.33
C GLY A 58 1.67 7.03 -3.82
N SER A 59 1.40 8.13 -3.12
CA SER A 59 1.95 9.45 -3.48
C SER A 59 3.48 9.51 -3.40
N GLY A 60 4.12 8.62 -2.62
CA GLY A 60 5.57 8.46 -2.64
C GLY A 60 6.12 7.95 -3.98
N ASN A 61 5.29 7.31 -4.81
CA ASN A 61 5.66 6.87 -6.16
C ASN A 61 5.42 7.97 -7.20
N TRP A 62 4.17 8.40 -7.33
CA TRP A 62 3.69 9.29 -8.41
C TRP A 62 3.41 10.72 -7.95
N LYS A 63 4.00 11.15 -6.84
CA LYS A 63 4.02 12.52 -6.32
C LYS A 63 2.70 13.10 -5.79
N PHE A 64 1.52 12.68 -6.25
CA PHE A 64 0.24 13.25 -5.81
C PHE A 64 -0.71 12.18 -5.27
N SER A 65 -1.58 12.51 -4.33
CA SER A 65 -2.55 11.56 -3.79
C SER A 65 -3.64 11.22 -4.82
N LEU A 66 -3.87 9.93 -5.09
CA LEU A 66 -5.04 9.47 -5.87
C LEU A 66 -6.34 9.48 -5.06
N ASN A 67 -6.30 9.67 -3.74
CA ASN A 67 -7.51 9.75 -2.93
C ASN A 67 -8.32 10.99 -3.31
N PRO A 68 -9.56 10.84 -3.82
CA PRO A 68 -10.39 11.96 -4.28
C PRO A 68 -10.73 12.93 -3.14
N HIS A 69 -10.71 12.51 -1.88
CA HIS A 69 -10.98 13.40 -0.74
C HIS A 69 -9.80 14.30 -0.38
N LYS A 70 -8.60 14.02 -0.89
CA LYS A 70 -7.38 14.80 -0.61
C LYS A 70 -7.07 15.85 -1.68
N ASN A 71 -7.97 16.09 -2.64
CA ASN A 71 -7.79 17.08 -3.71
C ASN A 71 -6.43 17.00 -4.42
N PHE A 72 -5.96 15.77 -4.71
CA PHE A 72 -4.65 15.55 -5.31
C PHE A 72 -3.49 16.19 -4.55
N SER A 73 -3.55 16.17 -3.21
CA SER A 73 -2.49 16.70 -2.36
C SER A 73 -1.11 16.20 -2.80
N GLU A 74 -0.18 17.13 -2.99
CA GLU A 74 1.22 16.82 -3.31
C GLU A 74 1.87 16.04 -2.17
N TYR A 75 2.84 15.20 -2.50
CA TYR A 75 3.67 14.50 -1.54
C TYR A 75 4.54 15.52 -0.78
N HIS A 76 4.52 15.43 0.55
CA HIS A 76 5.21 16.37 1.42
C HIS A 76 5.85 15.67 2.62
N ILE A 77 6.46 16.44 3.53
CA ILE A 77 7.21 15.89 4.67
C ILE A 77 6.37 15.05 5.65
N GLN A 78 5.06 15.24 5.68
CA GLN A 78 4.15 14.46 6.53
C GLN A 78 3.46 13.31 5.76
N SER A 79 3.78 13.14 4.48
CA SER A 79 3.32 11.97 3.73
C SER A 79 4.02 10.71 4.24
N ASP A 80 3.29 9.62 4.28
CA ASP A 80 3.81 8.29 4.56
C ASP A 80 4.39 7.62 3.31
N ILE A 81 5.17 6.56 3.54
CA ILE A 81 5.66 5.66 2.50
C ILE A 81 4.79 4.42 2.51
N ASP A 82 4.05 4.18 1.44
CA ASP A 82 3.30 2.95 1.25
C ASP A 82 4.16 1.92 0.52
N ILE A 83 4.43 0.78 1.14
CA ILE A 83 5.13 -0.35 0.53
C ILE A 83 4.12 -1.43 0.20
N ALA A 84 4.08 -1.84 -1.07
CA ALA A 84 3.38 -3.04 -1.51
C ALA A 84 4.33 -4.24 -1.43
N ILE A 85 3.92 -5.29 -0.71
CA ILE A 85 4.63 -6.56 -0.65
C ILE A 85 3.75 -7.62 -1.29
N ILE A 86 4.16 -8.10 -2.47
CA ILE A 86 3.46 -9.14 -3.21
C ILE A 86 4.09 -10.46 -2.81
N CYS A 87 3.41 -11.18 -1.92
CA CYS A 87 3.90 -12.42 -1.35
C CYS A 87 2.71 -13.24 -0.85
N ARG A 88 2.35 -14.28 -1.59
CA ARG A 88 1.23 -15.15 -1.25
C ARG A 88 1.34 -15.70 0.17
N LEU A 89 2.51 -16.17 0.57
CA LEU A 89 2.72 -16.77 1.89
C LEU A 89 2.49 -15.75 3.01
N THR A 90 3.07 -14.55 2.91
CA THR A 90 2.92 -13.51 3.93
C THR A 90 1.48 -13.00 4.00
N PHE A 91 0.80 -12.89 2.87
CA PHE A 91 -0.64 -12.59 2.80
C PHE A 91 -1.47 -13.66 3.54
N GLU A 92 -1.27 -14.95 3.22
CA GLU A 92 -2.02 -16.06 3.82
C GLU A 92 -1.76 -16.19 5.33
N GLN A 93 -0.52 -15.94 5.78
CA GLN A 93 -0.17 -15.90 7.21
C GLN A 93 -0.93 -14.79 7.96
N ALA A 94 -0.94 -13.58 7.41
CA ALA A 94 -1.67 -12.46 8.00
C ALA A 94 -3.17 -12.74 8.06
N TRP A 95 -3.72 -13.34 7.00
CA TRP A 95 -5.11 -13.74 6.98
C TRP A 95 -5.41 -14.80 8.04
N GLU A 96 -4.59 -15.84 8.17
CA GLU A 96 -4.85 -16.89 9.15
C GLU A 96 -4.81 -16.38 10.59
N GLU A 97 -3.91 -15.45 10.92
CA GLU A 97 -3.90 -14.81 12.22
C GLU A 97 -5.17 -13.99 12.48
N LEU A 98 -5.63 -13.21 11.50
CA LEU A 98 -6.89 -12.47 11.60
C LEU A 98 -8.08 -13.42 11.82
N ARG A 99 -8.16 -14.53 11.07
CA ARG A 99 -9.23 -15.54 11.25
C ARG A 99 -9.15 -16.23 12.60
N THR A 100 -7.93 -16.55 13.05
CA THR A 100 -7.70 -17.21 14.34
C THR A 100 -8.15 -16.30 15.48
N TYR A 101 -7.80 -15.01 15.43
CA TYR A 101 -8.28 -14.04 16.39
C TYR A 101 -9.82 -13.96 16.40
N HIS A 102 -10.44 -13.84 15.22
CA HIS A 102 -11.90 -13.77 15.10
C HIS A 102 -12.59 -15.01 15.69
N ARG A 103 -12.12 -16.23 15.33
CA ARG A 103 -12.69 -17.49 15.82
C ARG A 103 -12.56 -17.63 17.35
N LYS A 104 -11.38 -17.32 17.90
CA LYS A 104 -11.13 -17.45 19.35
C LYS A 104 -11.91 -16.45 20.19
N ASN A 105 -12.19 -15.27 19.66
CA ASN A 105 -12.76 -14.17 20.43
C ASN A 105 -14.18 -13.77 19.98
N PHE A 106 -14.84 -14.56 19.12
CA PHE A 106 -16.10 -14.19 18.47
C PHE A 106 -17.19 -13.72 19.45
N TYR A 107 -17.32 -14.42 20.58
CA TYR A 107 -18.30 -14.08 21.63
C TYR A 107 -17.80 -13.03 22.63
N LEU A 108 -16.50 -12.70 22.62
CA LEU A 108 -15.86 -11.79 23.57
C LEU A 108 -15.66 -10.37 23.03
N ILE A 109 -15.61 -10.20 21.71
CA ILE A 109 -15.39 -8.90 21.08
C ILE A 109 -16.68 -8.09 20.94
N SER A 110 -16.57 -6.76 21.10
CA SER A 110 -17.67 -5.82 20.95
C SER A 110 -18.22 -5.80 19.51
N SER A 111 -19.47 -5.36 19.35
CA SER A 111 -20.09 -5.19 18.02
C SER A 111 -19.28 -4.28 17.10
N ALA A 112 -18.72 -3.19 17.64
CA ALA A 112 -17.84 -2.30 16.88
C ALA A 112 -16.58 -3.04 16.35
N LYS A 113 -15.96 -3.89 17.18
CA LYS A 113 -14.81 -4.70 16.77
C LYS A 113 -15.20 -5.76 15.72
N LYS A 114 -16.41 -6.33 15.80
CA LYS A 114 -16.94 -7.25 14.77
C LYS A 114 -17.07 -6.55 13.41
N ILE A 115 -17.60 -5.33 13.39
CA ILE A 115 -17.72 -4.51 12.17
C ILE A 115 -16.33 -4.23 11.58
N GLU A 116 -15.37 -3.86 12.43
CA GLU A 116 -13.99 -3.61 12.00
C GLU A 116 -13.35 -4.87 11.38
N ILE A 117 -13.46 -6.03 12.04
CA ILE A 117 -12.94 -7.29 11.50
C ILE A 117 -13.64 -7.68 10.20
N LYS A 118 -14.96 -7.45 10.10
CA LYS A 118 -15.71 -7.70 8.87
C LYS A 118 -15.15 -6.86 7.71
N ARG A 119 -14.92 -5.56 7.93
CA ARG A 119 -14.30 -4.67 6.94
C ARG A 119 -12.90 -5.14 6.55
N HIS A 120 -12.09 -5.59 7.50
CA HIS A 120 -10.79 -6.17 7.20
C HIS A 120 -10.91 -7.44 6.37
N GLY A 121 -11.93 -8.28 6.63
CA GLY A 121 -12.26 -9.44 5.81
C GLY A 121 -12.65 -9.09 4.37
N GLU A 122 -13.36 -7.98 4.16
CA GLU A 122 -13.68 -7.45 2.81
C GLU A 122 -12.41 -7.01 2.06
N ASN A 123 -11.42 -6.44 2.76
CA ASN A 123 -10.11 -6.14 2.17
C ASN A 123 -9.37 -7.42 1.76
N VAL A 124 -9.38 -8.45 2.62
CA VAL A 124 -8.77 -9.76 2.30
C VAL A 124 -9.44 -10.41 1.09
N TYR A 125 -10.78 -10.35 1.02
CA TYR A 125 -11.52 -10.80 -0.14
C TYR A 125 -11.13 -10.04 -1.42
N SER A 126 -10.81 -8.75 -1.28
CA SER A 126 -10.27 -7.90 -2.34
C SER A 126 -8.76 -8.08 -2.56
N GLY A 127 -8.13 -9.11 -1.99
CA GLY A 127 -6.76 -9.51 -2.32
C GLY A 127 -5.63 -8.82 -1.53
N PHE A 128 -5.94 -7.99 -0.52
CA PHE A 128 -4.92 -7.29 0.28
C PHE A 128 -5.16 -7.32 1.78
N ILE A 129 -4.06 -7.28 2.56
CA ILE A 129 -4.09 -7.27 4.03
C ILE A 129 -2.93 -6.48 4.61
N SER A 130 -3.11 -5.86 5.77
CA SER A 130 -2.01 -5.31 6.57
C SER A 130 -2.02 -5.92 7.98
N PRO A 131 -0.89 -6.44 8.51
CA PRO A 131 -0.82 -6.99 9.86
C PRO A 131 -1.23 -6.02 10.97
N LYS A 132 -1.18 -4.70 10.73
CA LYS A 132 -1.68 -3.70 11.69
C LYS A 132 -3.17 -3.91 12.04
N TRP A 133 -3.93 -4.52 11.14
CA TRP A 133 -5.36 -4.84 11.30
C TRP A 133 -5.63 -6.05 12.19
N ILE A 134 -4.61 -6.87 12.49
CA ILE A 134 -4.75 -8.01 13.41
C ILE A 134 -4.99 -7.44 14.82
N PRO A 135 -6.12 -7.75 15.48
CA PRO A 135 -6.38 -7.23 16.81
C PRO A 135 -5.60 -7.99 17.87
N GLY A 136 -5.35 -7.34 19.01
CA GLY A 136 -4.61 -7.95 20.12
C GLY A 136 -3.12 -8.11 19.85
N LYS A 137 -2.48 -8.98 20.66
CA LYS A 137 -1.06 -9.31 20.54
C LYS A 137 -0.87 -10.36 19.45
N SER A 138 0.03 -10.08 18.50
CA SER A 138 0.40 -10.97 17.41
C SER A 138 1.90 -10.81 17.14
N SER A 139 2.61 -11.91 16.95
CA SER A 139 4.03 -11.91 16.57
C SER A 139 4.21 -11.27 15.19
N LEU A 140 3.29 -11.51 14.25
CA LEU A 140 3.31 -10.90 12.93
C LEU A 140 3.05 -9.40 12.98
N LYS A 141 2.13 -8.93 13.84
CA LYS A 141 1.91 -7.50 14.07
C LYS A 141 3.11 -6.83 14.74
N LEU A 142 3.77 -7.51 15.68
CA LEU A 142 5.03 -7.03 16.26
C LEU A 142 6.14 -6.95 15.21
N LYS A 143 6.32 -7.99 14.40
CA LYS A 143 7.29 -8.00 13.29
C LYS A 143 7.00 -6.89 12.29
N TYR A 144 5.72 -6.68 11.94
CA TYR A 144 5.29 -5.56 11.11
C TYR A 144 5.76 -4.23 11.69
N SER A 145 5.50 -3.96 12.97
CA SER A 145 5.91 -2.70 13.62
C SER A 145 7.42 -2.52 13.66
N LEU A 146 8.18 -3.58 13.94
CA LEU A 146 9.65 -3.54 13.90
C LEU A 146 10.15 -3.21 12.49
N ASN A 147 9.60 -3.87 11.48
CA ASN A 147 9.99 -3.67 10.08
C ASN A 147 9.61 -2.27 9.59
N THR A 148 8.41 -1.75 9.88
CA THR A 148 8.04 -0.38 9.50
C THR A 148 8.93 0.67 10.16
N ASN A 149 9.36 0.43 11.41
CA ASN A 149 10.31 1.33 12.08
C ASN A 149 11.71 1.24 11.46
N LYS A 150 12.17 0.02 11.11
CA LYS A 150 13.44 -0.21 10.40
C LYS A 150 13.47 0.52 9.05
N TYR A 151 12.41 0.43 8.26
CA TYR A 151 12.33 1.05 6.93
C TYR A 151 12.08 2.55 6.97
N SER A 152 11.68 3.10 8.12
CA SER A 152 11.63 4.55 8.34
C SER A 152 13.04 5.10 8.59
N ASN A 153 13.88 5.05 7.55
CA ASN A 153 15.29 5.39 7.60
C ASN A 153 15.64 6.58 6.68
N GLU A 154 16.94 6.88 6.55
CA GLU A 154 17.43 8.01 5.76
C GLU A 154 16.98 7.97 4.30
N ALA A 155 16.89 6.77 3.69
CA ALA A 155 16.52 6.63 2.28
C ALA A 155 15.13 7.22 1.98
N VAL A 156 14.22 7.20 2.95
CA VAL A 156 12.87 7.78 2.86
C VAL A 156 12.72 9.07 3.68
N GLY A 157 13.82 9.63 4.17
CA GLY A 157 13.83 10.82 5.03
C GLY A 157 13.07 10.63 6.34
N TYR A 158 13.16 9.44 6.95
CA TYR A 158 12.55 9.07 8.23
C TYR A 158 11.02 9.25 8.30
N ARG A 159 10.33 9.17 7.15
CA ARG A 159 8.87 9.20 7.06
C ARG A 159 8.27 7.90 7.58
N SER A 160 7.07 7.98 8.14
CA SER A 160 6.35 6.78 8.59
C SER A 160 6.10 5.83 7.42
N VAL A 161 6.38 4.55 7.64
CA VAL A 161 6.19 3.50 6.64
C VAL A 161 4.93 2.70 6.95
N ASN A 162 4.12 2.47 5.93
CA ASN A 162 3.00 1.54 5.92
C ASN A 162 3.28 0.40 4.95
N MET A 163 2.90 -0.82 5.31
CA MET A 163 2.99 -1.97 4.39
C MET A 163 1.62 -2.59 4.17
N MET A 164 1.33 -2.90 2.90
CA MET A 164 0.21 -3.74 2.49
C MET A 164 0.75 -4.99 1.81
N TYR A 165 0.19 -6.14 2.21
CA TYR A 165 0.53 -7.43 1.65
C TYR A 165 -0.55 -7.80 0.64
N PHE A 166 -0.11 -8.19 -0.55
CA PHE A 166 -0.96 -8.61 -1.64
C PHE A 166 -0.74 -10.09 -1.92
N LYS A 167 -1.83 -10.77 -2.26
CA LYS A 167 -1.81 -12.21 -2.54
C LYS A 167 -0.99 -12.55 -3.79
N ASN A 168 -1.06 -11.70 -4.81
CA ASN A 168 -0.37 -11.83 -6.09
C ASN A 168 -0.35 -10.46 -6.81
N THR A 169 0.29 -10.42 -7.99
CA THR A 169 0.41 -9.20 -8.81
C THR A 169 -0.93 -8.65 -9.25
N ASP A 170 -1.86 -9.50 -9.66
CA ASP A 170 -3.16 -9.07 -10.19
C ASP A 170 -3.98 -8.33 -9.13
N GLU A 171 -4.01 -8.83 -7.89
CA GLU A 171 -4.70 -8.18 -6.76
C GLU A 171 -4.04 -6.85 -6.39
N ALA A 172 -2.71 -6.75 -6.49
CA ALA A 172 -1.99 -5.49 -6.27
C ALA A 172 -2.35 -4.47 -7.35
N LEU A 173 -2.32 -4.86 -8.62
CA LEU A 173 -2.68 -3.99 -9.73
C LEU A 173 -4.13 -3.54 -9.62
N ASP A 174 -5.07 -4.44 -9.38
CA ASP A 174 -6.48 -4.10 -9.24
C ASP A 174 -6.71 -3.06 -8.13
N TYR A 175 -6.06 -3.22 -6.97
CA TYR A 175 -6.12 -2.23 -5.88
C TYR A 175 -5.70 -0.82 -6.33
N TYR A 176 -4.56 -0.70 -7.03
CA TYR A 176 -4.05 0.60 -7.45
C TYR A 176 -4.80 1.17 -8.67
N VAL A 177 -5.29 0.31 -9.57
CA VAL A 177 -6.16 0.67 -10.71
C VAL A 177 -7.42 1.37 -10.19
N ARG A 178 -8.05 0.86 -9.13
CA ARG A 178 -9.21 1.52 -8.51
C ARG A 178 -8.89 2.96 -8.09
N GLY A 179 -7.68 3.21 -7.59
CA GLY A 179 -7.20 4.55 -7.24
C GLY A 179 -7.13 5.49 -8.45
N PHE A 180 -6.54 5.03 -9.55
CA PHE A 180 -6.47 5.79 -10.81
C PHE A 180 -7.85 6.05 -11.41
N VAL A 181 -8.73 5.05 -11.43
CA VAL A 181 -10.12 5.20 -11.93
C VAL A 181 -10.89 6.24 -11.12
N LEU A 182 -10.75 6.24 -9.79
CA LEU A 182 -11.39 7.25 -8.94
C LEU A 182 -10.85 8.66 -9.20
N ALA A 183 -9.54 8.78 -9.41
CA ALA A 183 -8.90 10.04 -9.78
C ALA A 183 -9.39 10.57 -11.14
N GLN A 184 -9.49 9.70 -12.15
CA GLN A 184 -10.03 10.03 -13.48
C GLN A 184 -11.46 10.58 -13.40
N ARG A 185 -12.35 9.88 -12.68
CA ARG A 185 -13.76 10.31 -12.52
C ARG A 185 -13.88 11.68 -11.85
N LYS A 186 -13.00 11.99 -10.90
CA LYS A 186 -12.99 13.29 -10.25
C LYS A 186 -12.50 14.40 -11.19
N GLY A 187 -11.47 14.12 -11.99
CA GLY A 187 -10.95 15.06 -12.98
C GLY A 187 -12.00 15.48 -14.01
N SER A 188 -12.83 14.54 -14.48
CA SER A 188 -13.93 14.84 -15.42
C SER A 188 -15.03 15.74 -14.82
N ASN A 189 -15.20 15.76 -13.49
CA ASN A 189 -16.19 16.59 -12.81
C ASN A 189 -15.67 18.01 -12.48
N HIS A 190 -14.47 18.40 -12.91
CA HIS A 190 -13.97 19.78 -12.79
C HIS A 190 -14.08 20.57 -14.11
N GLU A 191 -14.58 19.95 -15.19
CA GLU A 191 -14.82 20.59 -16.49
C GLU A 191 -16.31 20.95 -16.74
N LEU A 192 -17.17 20.84 -15.70
CA LEU A 192 -18.58 21.26 -15.69
C LEU A 192 -18.82 22.24 -14.54
#